data_AF-A0A7W1YIL1-F1
#
_entry.id   AF-A0A7W1YIL1-F1
#
_cell.length_a   1.000
_cell.length_b   1.000
_cell.length_c   1.000
_cell.angle_alpha   90.00
_cell.angle_beta   90.00
_cell.angle_gamma   90.00
#
_symmetry.space_group_name_H-M   'P 1'
#
loop_
_entity.id
_entity.type
_entity.pdbx_description
1 polymer ?
#
loop_
_entity_poly.entity_id
_entity_poly.type
_entity_poly.pdbx_seq_one_letter_code
_entity_poly.pdbx_strand_id
1 'polypeptide(L)'
;MISALCRILVLAGALIASLPALDLKAVAGPTAPLLTARMPLLLAGWQELTVTSYRLHGIHDPAWDADLVKLLEHIATREAQAPGALAEEDARAIALRLADAGCRDPLAAWASFILATDSQERTTTCSKALHAFADDRGARPATELHPHLLEVMCLGYALATFGRADDPGKHTKALGVAQRLATALSAAIAAKECSACPEILLSQVRGLGLNHQDFGEPVVAAVDVGVQRAQPAPWLGAALRGTVRIGNAWAWRGSGWGNSVTPEGWAGFKSNLTQADAMLTTAWQGQRGEPLIAAYGCVLAGAGASTTPIQEWLLRSASACLDHQPAFDTTFSFLLPRWGGSYAKMLSLGCDCVDTARFDTEVPWNIMKAVDAAFSDAASMKQEADFTTALAAPHVQAALEACFDGYLAKKPEQATRYACNRAALRWLGGRKAEARSALAVIPDSAFARPADAYLGVDLKSVKDGKATGPTGQGASDF
;
A
#
# COMPACT_ATOMS: atom_id res chain seq x y z
N MET A 1 -14.95 -5.17 -36.24
CA MET A 1 -13.55 -4.89 -35.87
C MET A 1 -13.30 -4.80 -34.36
N ILE A 2 -14.29 -4.47 -33.51
CA ILE A 2 -14.13 -4.40 -32.04
C ILE A 2 -14.00 -5.80 -31.37
N SER A 3 -14.59 -6.85 -31.96
CA SER A 3 -14.51 -8.23 -31.44
C SER A 3 -13.12 -8.91 -31.61
N ALA A 4 -12.29 -8.43 -32.56
CA ALA A 4 -10.94 -8.97 -32.78
C ALA A 4 -9.92 -8.41 -31.77
N LEU A 5 -10.09 -7.17 -31.30
CA LEU A 5 -9.21 -6.54 -30.31
C LEU A 5 -9.38 -7.10 -28.90
N CYS A 6 -10.59 -7.52 -28.50
CA CYS A 6 -10.78 -8.24 -27.23
C CYS A 6 -10.22 -9.67 -27.26
N ARG A 7 -10.09 -10.30 -28.43
CA ARG A 7 -9.47 -11.64 -28.55
C ARG A 7 -7.94 -11.59 -28.55
N ILE A 8 -7.31 -10.48 -28.96
CA ILE A 8 -5.85 -10.35 -28.96
C ILE A 8 -5.28 -10.26 -27.53
N LEU A 9 -6.03 -9.74 -26.55
CA LEU A 9 -5.61 -9.77 -25.14
C LEU A 9 -5.84 -11.13 -24.45
N VAL A 10 -6.69 -12.00 -25.01
CA VAL A 10 -6.94 -13.35 -24.48
C VAL A 10 -6.10 -14.42 -25.21
N LEU A 11 -5.68 -14.19 -26.46
CA LEU A 11 -4.94 -15.17 -27.27
C LEU A 11 -3.42 -15.14 -27.10
N ALA A 12 -2.86 -14.25 -26.27
CA ALA A 12 -1.49 -14.39 -25.78
C ALA A 12 -1.36 -15.45 -24.64
N GLY A 13 -2.41 -16.23 -24.38
CA GLY A 13 -2.50 -17.20 -23.28
C GLY A 13 -2.12 -18.64 -23.59
N ALA A 14 -1.58 -18.97 -24.77
CA ALA A 14 -1.37 -20.37 -25.20
C ALA A 14 0.09 -20.77 -25.47
N LEU A 15 1.04 -20.17 -24.75
CA LEU A 15 2.38 -20.72 -24.53
C LEU A 15 2.69 -20.54 -23.04
N ILE A 16 2.23 -21.49 -22.22
CA ILE A 16 2.63 -21.59 -20.81
C ILE A 16 4.08 -22.09 -20.81
N ALA A 17 5.03 -21.23 -21.18
CA ALA A 17 6.36 -21.38 -20.65
C ALA A 17 6.22 -21.20 -19.14
N SER A 18 6.57 -22.23 -18.38
CA SER A 18 6.82 -22.09 -16.95
C SER A 18 7.73 -20.88 -16.80
N LEU A 19 7.24 -19.82 -16.15
CA LEU A 19 8.12 -18.73 -15.75
C LEU A 19 9.24 -19.39 -14.93
N PRO A 20 10.53 -19.09 -15.22
CA PRO A 20 11.60 -19.57 -14.36
C PRO A 20 11.30 -19.12 -12.92
N ALA A 21 11.52 -20.02 -11.96
CA ALA A 21 11.36 -19.70 -10.54
C ALA A 21 12.13 -18.42 -10.20
N LEU A 22 11.55 -17.55 -9.39
CA LEU A 22 12.20 -16.30 -9.01
C LEU A 22 13.23 -16.61 -7.93
N ASP A 23 14.51 -16.45 -8.24
CA ASP A 23 15.56 -16.66 -7.24
C ASP A 23 15.67 -15.46 -6.27
N LEU A 24 14.71 -15.35 -5.36
CA LEU A 24 14.77 -14.37 -4.26
C LEU A 24 15.91 -14.67 -3.28
N LYS A 25 16.35 -15.94 -3.21
CA LYS A 25 17.45 -16.36 -2.34
C LYS A 25 18.76 -15.66 -2.70
N ALA A 26 18.99 -15.37 -3.98
CA ALA A 26 20.14 -14.61 -4.44
C ALA A 26 20.26 -13.21 -3.80
N VAL A 27 19.14 -12.59 -3.42
CA VAL A 27 19.11 -11.24 -2.82
C VAL A 27 18.78 -11.26 -1.32
N ALA A 28 18.51 -12.44 -0.76
CA ALA A 28 18.07 -12.62 0.62
C ALA A 28 19.19 -12.99 1.62
N GLY A 29 20.45 -12.70 1.29
CA GLY A 29 21.59 -12.98 2.18
C GLY A 29 21.46 -12.33 3.57
N PRO A 30 22.28 -12.73 4.56
CA PRO A 30 22.22 -12.18 5.92
C PRO A 30 22.43 -10.66 6.01
N THR A 31 23.04 -10.06 4.99
CA THR A 31 23.27 -8.62 4.87
C THR A 31 22.27 -7.91 3.96
N ALA A 32 21.21 -8.59 3.52
CA ALA A 32 20.20 -7.96 2.67
C ALA A 32 19.59 -6.74 3.40
N PRO A 33 19.47 -5.59 2.73
CA PRO A 33 18.87 -4.41 3.33
C PRO A 33 17.44 -4.69 3.78
N LEU A 34 17.07 -4.21 4.96
CA LEU A 34 15.73 -4.35 5.54
C LEU A 34 15.11 -2.99 5.79
N LEU A 35 13.79 -2.96 5.89
CA LEU A 35 13.01 -1.76 6.22
C LEU A 35 13.40 -1.23 7.59
N THR A 36 13.72 -2.11 8.54
CA THR A 36 14.20 -1.74 9.88
C THR A 36 15.45 -0.87 9.85
N ALA A 37 16.33 -1.04 8.86
CA ALA A 37 17.50 -0.19 8.68
C ALA A 37 17.16 1.21 8.15
N ARG A 38 15.99 1.37 7.52
CA ARG A 38 15.47 2.64 6.99
C ARG A 38 14.59 3.39 7.98
N MET A 39 14.02 2.70 8.98
CA MET A 39 13.12 3.29 9.98
C MET A 39 13.68 4.57 10.64
N PRO A 40 14.97 4.67 11.05
CA PRO A 40 15.49 5.91 11.64
C PRO A 40 15.45 7.11 10.68
N LEU A 41 15.70 6.88 9.39
CA LEU A 41 15.66 7.92 8.37
C LEU A 41 14.21 8.38 8.11
N LEU A 42 13.28 7.43 8.02
CA LEU A 42 11.85 7.71 7.88
C LEU A 42 11.32 8.47 9.09
N LEU A 43 11.69 8.05 10.30
CA LEU A 43 11.31 8.71 11.56
C LEU A 43 11.82 10.15 11.60
N ALA A 44 13.09 10.37 11.25
CA ALA A 44 13.67 11.72 11.21
C ALA A 44 12.92 12.62 10.21
N GLY A 45 12.61 12.10 9.00
CA GLY A 45 11.85 12.84 8.01
C GLY A 45 10.42 13.19 8.48
N TRP A 46 9.72 12.26 9.11
CA TRP A 46 8.39 12.53 9.68
C TRP A 46 8.44 13.49 10.87
N GLN A 47 9.44 13.39 11.74
CA GLN A 47 9.66 14.33 12.85
C GLN A 47 10.00 15.74 12.35
N GLU A 48 10.71 15.86 11.23
CA GLU A 48 10.97 17.15 10.57
C GLU A 48 9.64 17.78 10.10
N LEU A 49 8.81 17.03 9.38
CA LEU A 49 7.52 17.48 8.86
C LEU A 49 6.53 17.87 9.96
N THR A 50 6.54 17.15 11.08
CA THR A 50 5.51 17.27 12.13
C THR A 50 6.04 18.02 13.35
N VAL A 51 6.85 17.37 14.17
CA VAL A 51 7.31 17.88 15.48
C VAL A 51 8.19 19.12 15.34
N THR A 52 9.16 19.10 14.43
CA THR A 52 10.09 20.21 14.21
C THR A 52 9.37 21.40 13.60
N SER A 53 8.54 21.14 12.58
CA SER A 53 7.63 22.13 12.00
C SER A 53 6.76 22.79 13.07
N TYR A 54 6.11 22.02 13.95
CA TYR A 54 5.30 22.58 15.03
C TYR A 54 6.13 23.46 15.97
N ARG A 55 7.32 23.02 16.38
CA ARG A 55 8.19 23.81 17.26
C ARG A 55 8.60 25.15 16.62
N LEU A 56 8.84 25.18 15.32
CA LEU A 56 9.29 26.38 14.61
C LEU A 56 8.15 27.30 14.17
N HIS A 57 7.02 26.72 13.80
CA HIS A 57 5.96 27.38 13.03
C HIS A 57 4.57 27.21 13.64
N GLY A 58 4.44 26.49 14.75
CA GLY A 58 3.17 26.24 15.40
C GLY A 58 2.59 27.44 16.14
N ILE A 59 1.28 27.38 16.35
CA ILE A 59 0.54 28.27 17.24
C ILE A 59 0.69 27.71 18.66
N HIS A 60 1.65 28.26 19.39
CA HIS A 60 2.00 27.81 20.74
C HIS A 60 1.05 28.35 21.82
N ASP A 61 0.62 27.48 22.71
CA ASP A 61 -0.08 27.78 23.95
C ASP A 61 0.23 26.71 25.01
N PRO A 62 0.65 27.11 26.23
CA PRO A 62 0.94 26.19 27.31
C PRO A 62 -0.20 25.21 27.65
N ALA A 63 -1.45 25.54 27.33
CA ALA A 63 -2.60 24.68 27.55
C ALA A 63 -2.60 23.40 26.71
N TRP A 64 -1.91 23.38 25.56
CA TRP A 64 -1.90 22.21 24.66
C TRP A 64 -0.55 21.81 24.06
N ASP A 65 0.49 22.64 24.15
CA ASP A 65 1.78 22.38 23.49
C ASP A 65 2.36 20.98 23.79
N ALA A 66 2.35 20.57 25.05
CA ALA A 66 2.88 19.27 25.46
C ALA A 66 2.10 18.09 24.86
N ASP A 67 0.77 18.20 24.83
CA ASP A 67 -0.11 17.17 24.27
C ASP A 67 0.04 17.11 22.74
N LEU A 68 0.16 18.25 22.06
CA LEU A 68 0.32 18.29 20.60
C LEU A 68 1.69 17.74 20.17
N VAL A 69 2.78 18.11 20.84
CA VAL A 69 4.11 17.51 20.57
C VAL A 69 4.06 15.99 20.73
N LYS A 70 3.47 15.50 21.82
CA LYS A 70 3.36 14.06 22.10
C LYS A 70 2.54 13.34 21.02
N LEU A 71 1.46 13.96 20.54
CA LEU A 71 0.63 13.39 19.47
C LEU A 71 1.39 13.32 18.13
N LEU A 72 2.13 14.38 17.79
CA LEU A 72 2.92 14.44 16.56
C LEU A 72 4.09 13.45 16.60
N GLU A 73 4.73 13.25 17.75
CA GLU A 73 5.76 12.21 17.94
C GLU A 73 5.19 10.80 17.75
N HIS A 74 3.99 10.53 18.25
CA HIS A 74 3.29 9.27 18.00
C HIS A 74 3.03 9.07 16.51
N ILE A 75 2.46 10.07 15.81
CA ILE A 75 2.20 9.96 14.37
C ILE A 75 3.50 9.74 13.59
N ALA A 76 4.55 10.50 13.87
CA ALA A 76 5.84 10.33 13.19
C ALA A 76 6.41 8.92 13.40
N THR A 77 6.28 8.37 14.61
CA THR A 77 6.70 7.00 14.94
C THR A 77 5.88 5.96 14.19
N ARG A 78 4.56 6.14 14.13
CA ARG A 78 3.63 5.24 13.44
C ARG A 78 3.86 5.23 11.93
N GLU A 79 3.92 6.40 11.30
CA GLU A 79 4.12 6.53 9.84
C GLU A 79 5.51 6.05 9.40
N ALA A 80 6.52 6.11 10.27
CA ALA A 80 7.84 5.52 10.05
C ALA A 80 7.90 4.01 10.33
N GLN A 81 6.81 3.41 10.83
CA GLN A 81 6.75 2.03 11.34
C GLN A 81 7.81 1.76 12.43
N ALA A 82 8.22 2.80 13.15
CA ALA A 82 9.20 2.69 14.21
C ALA A 82 8.56 2.16 15.50
N PRO A 83 9.31 1.44 16.35
CA PRO A 83 8.81 1.02 17.65
C PRO A 83 8.59 2.22 18.59
N GLY A 84 7.68 2.08 19.55
CA GLY A 84 7.45 3.07 20.60
C GLY A 84 6.28 4.04 20.36
N ALA A 85 5.46 3.80 19.32
CA ALA A 85 4.20 4.51 19.16
C ALA A 85 3.29 4.23 20.37
N LEU A 86 2.58 5.27 20.83
CA LEU A 86 1.47 5.12 21.79
C LEU A 86 0.43 4.09 21.29
N ALA A 87 -0.36 3.55 22.21
CA ALA A 87 -1.60 2.87 21.84
C ALA A 87 -2.54 3.84 21.10
N GLU A 88 -3.29 3.34 20.11
CA GLU A 88 -4.18 4.18 19.29
C GLU A 88 -5.26 4.85 20.16
N GLU A 89 -5.76 4.18 21.19
CA GLU A 89 -6.72 4.76 22.13
C GLU A 89 -6.14 5.96 22.91
N ASP A 90 -4.87 5.88 23.31
CA ASP A 90 -4.18 6.96 24.02
C ASP A 90 -3.92 8.16 23.09
N ALA A 91 -3.52 7.90 21.84
CA ALA A 91 -3.34 8.94 20.83
C ALA A 91 -4.66 9.66 20.54
N ARG A 92 -5.77 8.93 20.39
CA ARG A 92 -7.11 9.52 20.20
C ARG A 92 -7.56 10.31 21.43
N ALA A 93 -7.28 9.82 22.64
CA ALA A 93 -7.58 10.57 23.86
C ALA A 93 -6.81 11.91 23.94
N ILE A 94 -5.56 11.95 23.46
CA ILE A 94 -4.81 13.22 23.32
C ILE A 94 -5.48 14.14 22.29
N ALA A 95 -5.83 13.63 21.10
CA ALA A 95 -6.50 14.42 20.06
C ALA A 95 -7.83 15.05 20.55
N LEU A 96 -8.61 14.31 21.35
CA LEU A 96 -9.83 14.83 21.98
C LEU A 96 -9.54 15.96 22.97
N ARG A 97 -8.53 15.82 23.84
CA ARG A 97 -8.14 16.89 24.76
C ARG A 97 -7.67 18.16 24.05
N LEU A 98 -6.94 18.02 22.93
CA LEU A 98 -6.53 19.16 22.10
C LEU A 98 -7.75 19.92 21.55
N ALA A 99 -8.77 19.18 21.10
CA ALA A 99 -10.02 19.78 20.63
C ALA A 99 -10.79 20.47 21.76
N ASP A 100 -10.89 19.84 22.94
CA ASP A 100 -11.55 20.41 24.13
C ASP A 100 -10.84 21.66 24.66
N ALA A 101 -9.51 21.70 24.56
CA ALA A 101 -8.69 22.88 24.89
C ALA A 101 -8.82 24.01 23.85
N GLY A 102 -9.52 23.78 22.74
CA GLY A 102 -9.68 24.77 21.68
C GLY A 102 -8.39 25.02 20.89
N CYS A 103 -7.51 24.02 20.75
CA CYS A 103 -6.29 24.13 19.97
C CYS A 103 -6.62 24.51 18.52
N ARG A 104 -6.05 25.64 18.06
CA ARG A 104 -6.29 26.19 16.70
C ARG A 104 -5.16 25.88 15.72
N ASP A 105 -4.12 25.18 16.16
CA ASP A 105 -3.01 24.80 15.29
C ASP A 105 -3.49 23.81 14.21
N PRO A 106 -3.19 24.05 12.91
CA PRO A 106 -3.59 23.14 11.84
C PRO A 106 -3.11 21.70 12.03
N LEU A 107 -1.99 21.48 12.71
CA LEU A 107 -1.44 20.15 12.95
C LEU A 107 -2.28 19.33 13.93
N ALA A 108 -3.02 19.95 14.86
CA ALA A 108 -3.95 19.23 15.73
C ALA A 108 -5.14 18.65 14.94
N ALA A 109 -5.68 19.44 14.01
CA ALA A 109 -6.75 19.00 13.12
C ALA A 109 -6.26 17.95 12.12
N TRP A 110 -5.06 18.14 11.56
CA TRP A 110 -4.41 17.14 10.69
C TRP A 110 -4.13 15.83 11.44
N ALA A 111 -3.63 15.88 12.68
CA ALA A 111 -3.40 14.69 13.50
C ALA A 111 -4.71 13.90 13.74
N SER A 112 -5.81 14.61 14.01
CA SER A 112 -7.14 13.99 14.13
C SER A 112 -7.62 13.33 12.83
N PHE A 113 -7.22 13.86 11.67
CA PHE A 113 -7.46 13.23 10.37
C PHE A 113 -6.69 11.92 10.20
N ILE A 114 -5.42 11.92 10.60
CA ILE A 114 -4.53 10.77 10.51
C ILE A 114 -4.91 9.64 11.48
N LEU A 115 -5.51 9.98 12.63
CA LEU A 115 -5.99 9.02 13.65
C LEU A 115 -7.44 8.55 13.45
N ALA A 116 -8.14 9.09 12.43
CA ALA A 116 -9.52 8.71 12.20
C ALA A 116 -9.63 7.24 11.77
N THR A 117 -10.53 6.51 12.44
CA THR A 117 -10.67 5.06 12.35
C THR A 117 -11.72 4.60 11.34
N ASP A 118 -12.70 5.46 11.05
CA ASP A 118 -13.73 5.20 10.04
C ASP A 118 -13.81 6.31 8.98
N SER A 119 -14.49 6.03 7.87
CA SER A 119 -14.57 6.93 6.72
C SER A 119 -15.34 8.23 6.99
N GLN A 120 -16.34 8.20 7.89
CA GLN A 120 -17.16 9.36 8.23
C GLN A 120 -16.40 10.30 9.16
N GLU A 121 -15.76 9.75 10.19
CA GLU A 121 -14.83 10.47 11.08
C GLU A 121 -13.72 11.11 10.24
N ARG A 122 -13.08 10.33 9.36
CA ARG A 122 -11.96 10.79 8.51
C ARG A 122 -12.36 11.90 7.54
N THR A 123 -13.55 11.82 6.94
CA THR A 123 -14.08 12.91 6.08
C THR A 123 -14.30 14.20 6.87
N THR A 124 -14.82 14.08 8.10
CA THR A 124 -15.10 15.22 8.97
C THR A 124 -13.80 15.89 9.44
N THR A 125 -12.84 15.11 9.94
CA THR A 125 -11.54 15.62 10.40
C THR A 125 -10.68 16.13 9.26
N CYS A 126 -10.71 15.50 8.08
CA CYS A 126 -10.06 16.03 6.87
C CYS A 126 -10.58 17.43 6.52
N SER A 127 -11.90 17.62 6.51
CA SER A 127 -12.50 18.93 6.21
C SER A 127 -12.06 19.98 7.23
N LYS A 128 -12.04 19.64 8.54
CA LYS A 128 -11.53 20.53 9.60
C LYS A 128 -10.07 20.89 9.39
N ALA A 129 -9.21 19.93 9.06
CA ALA A 129 -7.79 20.18 8.79
C ALA A 129 -7.59 21.12 7.59
N LEU A 130 -8.32 20.90 6.49
CA LEU A 130 -8.25 21.77 5.31
C LEU A 130 -8.73 23.20 5.59
N HIS A 131 -9.71 23.38 6.46
CA HIS A 131 -10.12 24.71 6.93
C HIS A 131 -9.03 25.35 7.79
N ALA A 132 -8.46 24.62 8.75
CA ALA A 132 -7.40 25.15 9.61
C ALA A 132 -6.16 25.59 8.80
N PHE A 133 -5.71 24.79 7.82
CA PHE A 133 -4.62 25.21 6.91
C PHE A 133 -4.95 26.44 6.06
N ALA A 134 -6.22 26.62 5.67
CA ALA A 134 -6.65 27.78 4.90
C ALA A 134 -6.70 29.05 5.76
N ASP A 135 -7.26 28.95 6.96
CA ASP A 135 -7.33 30.05 7.93
C ASP A 135 -5.92 30.51 8.34
N ASP A 136 -5.03 29.54 8.59
CA ASP A 136 -3.63 29.78 8.95
C ASP A 136 -2.88 30.56 7.86
N ARG A 137 -3.06 30.17 6.60
CA ARG A 137 -2.49 30.88 5.43
C ARG A 137 -3.04 32.29 5.27
N GLY A 138 -4.28 32.54 5.67
CA GLY A 138 -4.89 33.87 5.66
C GLY A 138 -4.38 34.76 6.78
N ALA A 139 -3.92 34.17 7.89
CA ALA A 139 -3.53 34.88 9.10
C ALA A 139 -2.02 35.14 9.21
N ARG A 140 -1.16 34.30 8.59
CA ARG A 140 0.29 34.32 8.80
C ARG A 140 1.10 34.38 7.50
N PRO A 141 2.32 34.92 7.53
CA PRO A 141 3.19 34.97 6.35
C PRO A 141 3.62 33.58 5.90
N ALA A 142 3.90 33.41 4.60
CA ALA A 142 4.26 32.13 4.01
C ALA A 142 5.49 31.44 4.64
N THR A 143 6.41 32.21 5.23
CA THR A 143 7.61 31.70 5.91
C THR A 143 7.35 31.06 7.27
N GLU A 144 6.14 31.24 7.81
CA GLU A 144 5.71 30.70 9.10
C GLU A 144 4.69 29.57 8.95
N LEU A 145 4.37 29.15 7.72
CA LEU A 145 3.39 28.08 7.49
C LEU A 145 4.03 26.70 7.69
N HIS A 146 3.20 25.74 8.07
CA HIS A 146 3.60 24.34 8.09
C HIS A 146 3.88 23.80 6.68
N PRO A 147 4.65 22.68 6.57
CA PRO A 147 4.93 22.00 5.31
C PRO A 147 3.66 21.73 4.49
N HIS A 148 3.72 22.07 3.20
CA HIS A 148 2.62 21.91 2.26
C HIS A 148 2.25 20.43 2.06
N LEU A 149 3.19 19.50 2.26
CA LEU A 149 2.94 18.07 2.13
C LEU A 149 1.83 17.56 3.07
N LEU A 150 1.68 18.17 4.26
CA LEU A 150 0.63 17.78 5.20
C LEU A 150 -0.77 18.15 4.66
N GLU A 151 -0.90 19.30 4.00
CA GLU A 151 -2.13 19.68 3.31
C GLU A 151 -2.37 18.79 2.07
N VAL A 152 -1.32 18.41 1.33
CA VAL A 152 -1.40 17.47 0.20
C VAL A 152 -2.05 16.16 0.61
N MET A 153 -1.74 15.62 1.79
CA MET A 153 -2.37 14.40 2.31
C MET A 153 -3.89 14.56 2.48
N CYS A 154 -4.32 15.65 3.10
CA CYS A 154 -5.75 15.94 3.28
C CYS A 154 -6.45 16.18 1.92
N LEU A 155 -5.84 16.95 1.02
CA LEU A 155 -6.39 17.24 -0.31
C LEU A 155 -6.47 15.99 -1.18
N GLY A 156 -5.48 15.10 -1.10
CA GLY A 156 -5.47 13.82 -1.79
C GLY A 156 -6.62 12.92 -1.31
N TYR A 157 -6.82 12.83 0.01
CA TYR A 157 -7.97 12.11 0.57
C TYR A 157 -9.30 12.76 0.14
N ALA A 158 -9.45 14.07 0.30
CA ALA A 158 -10.66 14.80 -0.06
C ALA A 158 -11.02 14.59 -1.53
N LEU A 159 -10.05 14.67 -2.45
CA LEU A 159 -10.25 14.39 -3.87
C LEU A 159 -10.74 12.96 -4.09
N ALA A 160 -10.14 11.98 -3.40
CA ALA A 160 -10.53 10.58 -3.54
C ALA A 160 -12.00 10.33 -3.16
N THR A 161 -12.53 11.04 -2.16
CA THR A 161 -13.95 10.89 -1.73
C THR A 161 -14.97 11.27 -2.80
N PHE A 162 -14.58 12.07 -3.80
CA PHE A 162 -15.46 12.42 -4.92
C PHE A 162 -15.60 11.29 -5.95
N GLY A 163 -14.74 10.27 -5.90
CA GLY A 163 -14.68 9.23 -6.94
C GLY A 163 -14.47 9.85 -8.32
N ARG A 164 -15.21 9.37 -9.33
CA ARG A 164 -15.20 9.98 -10.68
C ARG A 164 -15.97 11.29 -10.77
N ALA A 165 -16.84 11.56 -9.81
CA ALA A 165 -17.72 12.72 -9.77
C ALA A 165 -18.54 12.91 -11.06
N ASP A 166 -19.31 11.90 -11.46
CA ASP A 166 -20.10 11.95 -12.70
C ASP A 166 -21.25 12.99 -12.65
N ASP A 167 -21.63 13.44 -11.45
CA ASP A 167 -22.54 14.57 -11.25
C ASP A 167 -21.80 15.92 -11.48
N PRO A 168 -22.32 16.84 -12.32
CA PRO A 168 -21.65 18.10 -12.65
C PRO A 168 -21.28 18.97 -11.44
N GLY A 169 -22.14 18.99 -10.41
CA GLY A 169 -21.90 19.76 -9.18
C GLY A 169 -20.76 19.18 -8.35
N LYS A 170 -20.73 17.85 -8.19
CA LYS A 170 -19.61 17.13 -7.57
C LYS A 170 -18.34 17.29 -8.39
N HIS A 171 -18.43 17.22 -9.72
CA HIS A 171 -17.28 17.35 -10.63
C HIS A 171 -16.59 18.71 -10.46
N THR A 172 -17.38 19.79 -10.44
CA THR A 172 -16.87 21.16 -10.26
C THR A 172 -16.14 21.32 -8.92
N LYS A 173 -16.69 20.73 -7.84
CA LYS A 173 -16.04 20.74 -6.53
C LYS A 173 -14.74 19.93 -6.52
N ALA A 174 -14.76 18.73 -7.11
CA ALA A 174 -13.59 17.86 -7.23
C ALA A 174 -12.47 18.56 -8.02
N LEU A 175 -12.79 19.26 -9.10
CA LEU A 175 -11.82 20.05 -9.86
C LEU A 175 -11.21 21.19 -9.01
N GLY A 176 -12.01 21.87 -8.20
CA GLY A 176 -11.51 22.86 -7.24
C GLY A 176 -10.53 22.27 -6.22
N VAL A 177 -10.82 21.06 -5.69
CA VAL A 177 -9.91 20.34 -4.80
C VAL A 177 -8.64 19.90 -5.54
N ALA A 178 -8.76 19.39 -6.77
CA ALA A 178 -7.62 18.99 -7.60
C ALA A 178 -6.68 20.17 -7.90
N GLN A 179 -7.22 21.36 -8.16
CA GLN A 179 -6.40 22.56 -8.38
C GLN A 179 -5.66 23.00 -7.11
N ARG A 180 -6.31 22.90 -5.94
CA ARG A 180 -5.65 23.14 -4.65
C ARG A 180 -4.56 22.11 -4.39
N LEU A 181 -4.83 20.82 -4.64
CA LEU A 181 -3.87 19.73 -4.51
C LEU A 181 -2.64 19.97 -5.39
N ALA A 182 -2.85 20.30 -6.66
CA ALA A 182 -1.81 20.66 -7.61
C ALA A 182 -0.95 21.82 -7.09
N THR A 183 -1.58 22.88 -6.57
CA THR A 183 -0.87 24.04 -6.00
C THR A 183 -0.02 23.65 -4.79
N ALA A 184 -0.59 22.94 -3.81
CA ALA A 184 0.11 22.52 -2.60
C ALA A 184 1.26 21.55 -2.91
N LEU A 185 1.06 20.60 -3.83
CA LEU A 185 2.10 19.65 -4.23
C LEU A 185 3.27 20.33 -4.94
N SER A 186 2.98 21.27 -5.85
CA SER A 186 4.03 22.06 -6.52
C SER A 186 4.84 22.88 -5.50
N ALA A 187 4.16 23.44 -4.49
CA ALA A 187 4.80 24.18 -3.41
C ALA A 187 5.68 23.28 -2.54
N ALA A 188 5.21 22.10 -2.13
CA ALA A 188 5.98 21.12 -1.36
C ALA A 188 7.28 20.69 -2.07
N ILE A 189 7.18 20.36 -3.37
CA ILE A 189 8.35 19.98 -4.19
C ILE A 189 9.34 21.14 -4.27
N ALA A 190 8.86 22.35 -4.48
CA ALA A 190 9.69 23.54 -4.61
C ALA A 190 10.34 24.00 -3.30
N ALA A 191 9.67 23.80 -2.17
CA ALA A 191 10.23 24.00 -0.84
C ALA A 191 11.25 22.89 -0.48
N LYS A 192 11.41 21.87 -1.33
CA LYS A 192 12.28 20.71 -1.10
C LYS A 192 11.93 19.99 0.21
N GLU A 193 10.65 19.98 0.56
CA GLU A 193 10.14 19.22 1.69
C GLU A 193 10.54 17.74 1.53
N CYS A 194 10.94 17.12 2.65
CA CYS A 194 11.46 15.74 2.67
C CYS A 194 12.77 15.52 1.91
N SER A 195 13.59 16.55 1.63
CA SER A 195 14.86 16.34 0.90
C SER A 195 15.82 15.37 1.60
N ALA A 196 15.78 15.29 2.94
CA ALA A 196 16.53 14.31 3.72
C ALA A 196 15.97 12.88 3.62
N CYS A 197 14.66 12.73 3.38
CA CYS A 197 13.99 11.44 3.22
C CYS A 197 12.95 11.49 2.08
N PRO A 198 13.38 11.50 0.79
CA PRO A 198 12.47 11.70 -0.34
C PRO A 198 11.41 10.61 -0.50
N GLU A 199 11.63 9.45 0.14
CA GLU A 199 10.68 8.33 0.21
C GLU A 199 9.30 8.78 0.72
N ILE A 200 9.26 9.69 1.70
CA ILE A 200 8.00 10.22 2.26
C ILE A 200 7.21 10.93 1.17
N LEU A 201 7.83 11.87 0.45
CA LEU A 201 7.17 12.61 -0.64
C LEU A 201 6.73 11.68 -1.77
N LEU A 202 7.56 10.70 -2.16
CA LEU A 202 7.21 9.72 -3.19
C LEU A 202 5.99 8.89 -2.78
N SER A 203 5.96 8.41 -1.53
CA SER A 203 4.84 7.66 -0.98
C SER A 203 3.54 8.49 -1.01
N GLN A 204 3.60 9.77 -0.62
CA GLN A 204 2.42 10.64 -0.66
C GLN A 204 1.94 10.90 -2.10
N VAL A 205 2.84 11.13 -3.06
CA VAL A 205 2.47 11.29 -4.48
C VAL A 205 1.84 10.02 -5.04
N ARG A 206 2.34 8.84 -4.64
CA ARG A 206 1.74 7.56 -5.03
C ARG A 206 0.35 7.33 -4.44
N GLY A 207 0.11 7.81 -3.22
CA GLY A 207 -1.15 7.68 -2.52
C GLY A 207 -2.29 8.54 -3.06
N LEU A 208 -2.03 9.43 -4.03
CA LEU A 208 -3.04 10.32 -4.59
C LEU A 208 -4.11 9.53 -5.38
N GLY A 209 -5.36 9.63 -4.93
CA GLY A 209 -6.54 9.06 -5.59
C GLY A 209 -7.02 9.90 -6.77
N LEU A 210 -6.26 9.91 -7.87
CA LEU A 210 -6.60 10.63 -9.11
C LEU A 210 -7.71 9.87 -9.88
N ASN A 211 -8.94 9.87 -9.36
CA ASN A 211 -10.03 9.01 -9.83
C ASN A 211 -10.61 9.39 -11.21
N HIS A 212 -10.21 10.52 -11.80
CA HIS A 212 -10.65 11.00 -13.11
C HIS A 212 -9.54 11.81 -13.79
N GLN A 213 -9.42 11.70 -15.12
CA GLN A 213 -8.35 12.37 -15.88
C GLN A 213 -8.39 13.90 -15.74
N ASP A 214 -9.59 14.50 -15.67
CA ASP A 214 -9.74 15.95 -15.48
C ASP A 214 -9.16 16.44 -14.14
N PHE A 215 -9.02 15.55 -13.16
CA PHE A 215 -8.37 15.84 -11.88
C PHE A 215 -6.89 15.48 -11.90
N GLY A 216 -6.52 14.43 -12.64
CA GLY A 216 -5.15 13.95 -12.74
C GLY A 216 -4.24 14.86 -13.57
N GLU A 217 -4.71 15.38 -14.70
CA GLU A 217 -3.90 16.24 -15.58
C GLU A 217 -3.37 17.51 -14.88
N PRO A 218 -4.17 18.28 -14.12
CA PRO A 218 -3.65 19.41 -13.33
C PRO A 218 -2.56 19.00 -12.33
N VAL A 219 -2.70 17.83 -11.70
CA VAL A 219 -1.73 17.34 -10.71
C VAL A 219 -0.43 16.91 -11.39
N VAL A 220 -0.51 16.22 -12.54
CA VAL A 220 0.67 15.89 -13.37
C VAL A 220 1.42 17.16 -13.78
N ALA A 221 0.71 18.17 -14.30
CA ALA A 221 1.31 19.43 -14.70
C ALA A 221 1.98 20.16 -13.52
N ALA A 222 1.36 20.13 -12.34
CA ALA A 222 1.93 20.75 -11.15
C ALA A 222 3.19 20.06 -10.63
N VAL A 223 3.28 18.72 -10.73
CA VAL A 223 4.53 17.99 -10.47
C VAL A 223 5.61 18.41 -11.45
N ASP A 224 5.29 18.52 -12.74
CA ASP A 224 6.26 18.96 -13.76
C ASP A 224 6.81 20.37 -13.47
N VAL A 225 5.93 21.32 -13.14
CA VAL A 225 6.30 22.70 -12.74
C VAL A 225 7.12 22.70 -11.46
N GLY A 226 6.68 21.95 -10.44
CA GLY A 226 7.36 21.87 -9.15
C GLY A 226 8.77 21.34 -9.30
N VAL A 227 8.94 20.24 -10.03
CA VAL A 227 10.26 19.65 -10.31
C VAL A 227 11.13 20.58 -11.15
N GLN A 228 10.57 21.27 -12.15
CA GLN A 228 11.31 22.24 -12.96
C GLN A 228 11.82 23.42 -12.12
N ARG A 229 11.01 23.92 -11.17
CA ARG A 229 11.37 25.03 -10.28
C ARG A 229 12.38 24.62 -9.22
N ALA A 230 12.17 23.47 -8.59
CA ALA A 230 12.99 23.00 -7.47
C ALA A 230 14.36 22.45 -7.91
N GLN A 231 14.42 21.92 -9.14
CA GLN A 231 15.55 21.17 -9.69
C GLN A 231 16.11 20.16 -8.67
N PRO A 232 15.29 19.18 -8.22
CA PRO A 232 15.76 18.16 -7.30
C PRO A 232 16.81 17.28 -7.99
N ALA A 233 17.41 16.35 -7.25
CA ALA A 233 18.25 15.33 -7.84
C ALA A 233 17.53 14.67 -9.05
N PRO A 234 18.22 14.43 -10.19
CA PRO A 234 17.57 13.97 -11.41
C PRO A 234 16.70 12.72 -11.23
N TRP A 235 17.17 11.77 -10.40
CA TRP A 235 16.42 10.55 -10.10
C TRP A 235 15.09 10.84 -9.38
N LEU A 236 15.07 11.79 -8.45
CA LEU A 236 13.88 12.14 -7.67
C LEU A 236 12.87 12.87 -8.54
N GLY A 237 13.33 13.80 -9.37
CA GLY A 237 12.47 14.47 -10.36
C GLY A 237 11.84 13.49 -11.34
N ALA A 238 12.58 12.47 -11.77
CA ALA A 238 12.05 11.40 -12.61
C ALA A 238 11.07 10.50 -11.85
N ALA A 239 11.38 10.12 -10.60
CA ALA A 239 10.51 9.30 -9.76
C ALA A 239 9.15 9.96 -9.49
N LEU A 240 9.13 11.26 -9.14
CA LEU A 240 7.91 12.01 -8.88
C LEU A 240 7.00 12.04 -10.11
N ARG A 241 7.57 12.36 -11.28
CA ARG A 241 6.83 12.41 -12.55
C ARG A 241 6.31 11.04 -12.98
N GLY A 242 7.13 10.00 -12.85
CA GLY A 242 6.70 8.64 -13.19
C GLY A 242 5.56 8.16 -12.30
N THR A 243 5.65 8.43 -11.00
CA THR A 243 4.66 8.02 -9.99
C THR A 243 3.30 8.68 -10.24
N VAL A 244 3.25 10.01 -10.43
CA VAL A 244 1.99 10.71 -10.67
C VAL A 244 1.35 10.28 -12.00
N ARG A 245 2.16 9.94 -13.01
CA ARG A 245 1.67 9.42 -14.29
C ARG A 245 1.07 8.03 -14.18
N ILE A 246 1.57 7.16 -13.30
CA ILE A 246 0.89 5.88 -12.99
C ILE A 246 -0.50 6.17 -12.45
N GLY A 247 -0.63 7.07 -11.47
CA GLY A 247 -1.94 7.46 -10.92
C GLY A 247 -2.87 8.01 -12.01
N ASN A 248 -2.37 8.92 -12.84
CA ASN A 248 -3.13 9.52 -13.93
C ASN A 248 -3.52 8.50 -15.02
N ALA A 249 -2.69 7.49 -15.29
CA ALA A 249 -3.07 6.41 -16.20
C ALA A 249 -4.36 5.72 -15.74
N TRP A 250 -4.43 5.34 -14.45
CA TRP A 250 -5.63 4.72 -13.88
C TRP A 250 -6.83 5.67 -13.88
N ALA A 251 -6.60 6.98 -13.74
CA ALA A 251 -7.62 8.03 -13.92
C ALA A 251 -8.29 7.95 -15.30
N TRP A 252 -7.44 7.89 -16.35
CA TRP A 252 -7.85 7.76 -17.75
C TRP A 252 -8.57 6.44 -18.04
N ARG A 253 -8.06 5.32 -17.51
CA ARG A 253 -8.71 4.00 -17.68
C ARG A 253 -10.07 3.94 -16.99
N GLY A 254 -10.16 4.53 -15.79
CA GLY A 254 -11.30 4.41 -14.89
C GLY A 254 -11.39 3.05 -14.17
N SER A 255 -12.45 2.89 -13.38
CA SER A 255 -12.72 1.71 -12.54
C SER A 255 -13.51 0.61 -13.24
N GLY A 256 -13.92 0.82 -14.49
CA GLY A 256 -14.70 -0.13 -15.25
C GLY A 256 -13.93 -1.41 -15.61
N TRP A 257 -14.70 -2.40 -16.07
CA TRP A 257 -14.16 -3.61 -16.69
C TRP A 257 -13.42 -3.26 -17.98
N GLY A 258 -12.44 -4.08 -18.39
CA GLY A 258 -11.61 -3.76 -19.56
C GLY A 258 -12.41 -3.54 -20.86
N ASN A 259 -13.56 -4.19 -21.00
CA ASN A 259 -14.47 -4.04 -22.14
C ASN A 259 -15.37 -2.80 -22.07
N SER A 260 -15.41 -2.07 -20.94
CA SER A 260 -16.16 -0.83 -20.77
C SER A 260 -15.29 0.42 -20.86
N VAL A 261 -13.97 0.28 -20.96
CA VAL A 261 -13.05 1.41 -21.10
C VAL A 261 -13.12 1.94 -22.55
N THR A 262 -13.27 3.24 -22.70
CA THR A 262 -13.37 3.88 -24.03
C THR A 262 -12.03 3.82 -24.78
N PRO A 263 -12.02 3.96 -26.13
CA PRO A 263 -10.77 4.07 -26.89
C PRO A 263 -9.85 5.19 -26.38
N GLU A 264 -10.43 6.33 -26.02
CA GLU A 264 -9.72 7.50 -25.49
C GLU A 264 -9.12 7.18 -24.10
N GLY A 265 -9.88 6.52 -23.23
CA GLY A 265 -9.40 6.05 -21.93
C GLY A 265 -8.22 5.09 -22.05
N TRP A 266 -8.28 4.15 -23.01
CA TRP A 266 -7.16 3.25 -23.30
C TRP A 266 -5.94 3.98 -23.87
N ALA A 267 -6.13 5.00 -24.71
CA ALA A 267 -5.04 5.80 -25.25
C ALA A 267 -4.33 6.61 -24.15
N GLY A 268 -5.10 7.27 -23.27
CA GLY A 268 -4.58 8.01 -22.12
C GLY A 268 -3.86 7.11 -21.12
N PHE A 269 -4.41 5.93 -20.83
CA PHE A 269 -3.78 4.91 -19.98
C PHE A 269 -2.40 4.51 -20.53
N LYS A 270 -2.33 4.09 -21.80
CA LYS A 270 -1.07 3.66 -22.44
C LYS A 270 -0.05 4.79 -22.48
N SER A 271 -0.46 5.99 -22.91
CA SER A 271 0.43 7.15 -23.01
C SER A 271 1.08 7.50 -21.67
N ASN A 272 0.28 7.54 -20.58
CA ASN A 272 0.81 7.84 -19.26
C ASN A 272 1.75 6.75 -18.74
N LEU A 273 1.42 5.46 -18.92
CA LEU A 273 2.30 4.38 -18.47
C LEU A 273 3.62 4.31 -19.27
N THR A 274 3.60 4.55 -20.59
CA THR A 274 4.85 4.60 -21.38
C THR A 274 5.78 5.72 -20.92
N GLN A 275 5.22 6.89 -20.61
CA GLN A 275 6.00 8.00 -20.05
C GLN A 275 6.53 7.65 -18.65
N ALA A 276 5.69 7.03 -17.80
CA ALA A 276 6.10 6.58 -16.48
C ALA A 276 7.22 5.53 -16.53
N ASP A 277 7.22 4.61 -17.50
CA ASP A 277 8.26 3.59 -17.67
C ASP A 277 9.64 4.21 -17.95
N ALA A 278 9.69 5.17 -18.88
CA ALA A 278 10.92 5.90 -19.16
C ALA A 278 11.44 6.68 -17.94
N MET A 279 10.53 7.33 -17.21
CA MET A 279 10.85 8.12 -16.02
C MET A 279 11.33 7.24 -14.86
N LEU A 280 10.65 6.13 -14.56
CA LEU A 280 11.03 5.23 -13.47
C LEU A 280 12.28 4.42 -13.80
N THR A 281 12.51 4.08 -15.06
CA THR A 281 13.79 3.50 -15.49
C THR A 281 14.95 4.46 -15.23
N THR A 282 14.79 5.74 -15.59
CA THR A 282 15.78 6.79 -15.31
C THR A 282 15.99 6.96 -13.80
N ALA A 283 14.90 7.00 -13.03
CA ALA A 283 14.96 7.13 -11.58
C ALA A 283 15.72 5.97 -10.92
N TRP A 284 15.42 4.73 -11.32
CA TRP A 284 16.07 3.53 -10.79
C TRP A 284 17.56 3.51 -11.13
N GLN A 285 17.95 3.89 -12.35
CA GLN A 285 19.36 3.99 -12.73
C GLN A 285 20.12 5.00 -11.88
N GLY A 286 19.49 6.13 -11.55
CA GLY A 286 20.08 7.18 -10.72
C GLY A 286 20.10 6.86 -9.22
N GLN A 287 19.17 6.03 -8.72
CA GLN A 287 19.05 5.67 -7.31
C GLN A 287 18.54 4.23 -7.12
N ARG A 288 19.44 3.24 -7.30
CA ARG A 288 19.09 1.81 -7.21
C ARG A 288 18.71 1.34 -5.80
N GLY A 289 19.14 2.05 -4.77
CA GLY A 289 18.85 1.72 -3.36
C GLY A 289 17.51 2.25 -2.85
N GLU A 290 16.68 2.82 -3.72
CA GLU A 290 15.33 3.29 -3.36
C GLU A 290 14.28 2.24 -3.76
N PRO A 291 13.74 1.46 -2.80
CA PRO A 291 12.87 0.32 -3.11
C PRO A 291 11.52 0.72 -3.72
N LEU A 292 10.99 1.92 -3.42
CA LEU A 292 9.71 2.39 -3.95
C LEU A 292 9.72 2.52 -5.47
N ILE A 293 10.84 2.95 -6.06
CA ILE A 293 10.95 3.12 -7.53
C ILE A 293 10.74 1.77 -8.22
N ALA A 294 11.39 0.73 -7.72
CA ALA A 294 11.27 -0.61 -8.27
C ALA A 294 9.88 -1.22 -8.00
N ALA A 295 9.26 -0.95 -6.85
CA ALA A 295 7.88 -1.34 -6.57
C ALA A 295 6.90 -0.72 -7.58
N TYR A 296 7.12 0.54 -8.00
CA TYR A 296 6.30 1.17 -9.04
C TYR A 296 6.59 0.60 -10.44
N GLY A 297 7.82 0.14 -10.68
CA GLY A 297 8.16 -0.69 -11.84
C GLY A 297 7.32 -1.97 -11.93
N CYS A 298 7.03 -2.62 -10.79
CA CYS A 298 6.12 -3.78 -10.78
C CYS A 298 4.72 -3.41 -11.29
N VAL A 299 4.21 -2.21 -10.95
CA VAL A 299 2.90 -1.73 -11.44
C VAL A 299 2.91 -1.57 -12.96
N LEU A 300 3.96 -0.97 -13.51
CA LEU A 300 4.10 -0.77 -14.96
C LEU A 300 4.18 -2.10 -15.72
N ALA A 301 4.98 -3.04 -15.20
CA ALA A 301 5.13 -4.36 -15.80
C ALA A 301 3.85 -5.17 -15.72
N GLY A 302 3.17 -5.17 -14.57
CA GLY A 302 1.87 -5.81 -14.41
C GLY A 302 0.80 -5.23 -15.32
N ALA A 303 0.83 -3.92 -15.56
CA ALA A 303 -0.05 -3.24 -16.51
C ALA A 303 0.35 -3.44 -18.00
N GLY A 304 1.43 -4.15 -18.28
CA GLY A 304 1.91 -4.44 -19.65
C GLY A 304 2.56 -3.26 -20.36
N ALA A 305 3.05 -2.26 -19.61
CA ALA A 305 3.65 -1.04 -20.16
C ALA A 305 5.18 -0.96 -20.00
N SER A 306 5.76 -1.80 -19.15
CA SER A 306 7.22 -1.88 -18.96
C SER A 306 7.83 -2.93 -19.87
N THR A 307 8.99 -2.61 -20.44
CA THR A 307 9.84 -3.56 -21.16
C THR A 307 10.60 -4.50 -20.23
N THR A 308 10.80 -4.09 -18.97
CA THR A 308 11.36 -4.92 -17.91
C THR A 308 10.25 -5.80 -17.31
N PRO A 309 10.44 -7.13 -17.21
CA PRO A 309 9.46 -8.02 -16.59
C PRO A 309 9.19 -7.70 -15.11
N ILE A 310 7.99 -8.03 -14.63
CA ILE A 310 7.59 -7.77 -13.23
C ILE A 310 8.50 -8.49 -12.22
N GLN A 311 9.01 -9.67 -12.58
CA GLN A 311 9.97 -10.44 -11.79
C GLN A 311 11.27 -9.68 -11.56
N GLU A 312 11.78 -9.03 -12.61
CA GLU A 312 13.01 -8.27 -12.51
C GLU A 312 12.81 -7.00 -11.68
N TRP A 313 11.67 -6.32 -11.81
CA TRP A 313 11.32 -5.21 -10.92
C TRP A 313 11.19 -5.64 -9.46
N LEU A 314 10.57 -6.80 -9.19
CA LEU A 314 10.48 -7.36 -7.85
C LEU A 314 11.87 -7.65 -7.28
N LEU A 315 12.77 -8.28 -8.05
CA LEU A 315 14.15 -8.51 -7.63
C LEU A 315 14.91 -7.22 -7.36
N ARG A 316 14.71 -6.17 -8.19
CA ARG A 316 15.31 -4.85 -7.96
C ARG A 316 14.82 -4.23 -6.65
N SER A 317 13.52 -4.35 -6.34
CA SER A 317 12.96 -3.84 -5.08
C SER A 317 13.49 -4.63 -3.88
N ALA A 318 13.46 -5.97 -3.94
CA ALA A 318 13.98 -6.85 -2.90
C ALA A 318 15.50 -6.68 -2.68
N SER A 319 16.26 -6.36 -3.73
CA SER A 319 17.69 -6.03 -3.59
C SER A 319 17.93 -4.73 -2.83
N ALA A 320 17.03 -3.75 -2.99
CA ALA A 320 17.11 -2.45 -2.32
C ALA A 320 16.59 -2.50 -0.87
N CYS A 321 15.57 -3.33 -0.62
CA CYS A 321 14.97 -3.57 0.69
C CYS A 321 14.15 -4.87 0.61
N LEU A 322 14.68 -5.96 1.18
CA LEU A 322 14.18 -7.32 0.99
C LEU A 322 12.71 -7.48 1.43
N ASP A 323 12.35 -6.83 2.52
CA ASP A 323 11.03 -6.85 3.15
C ASP A 323 10.16 -5.64 2.74
N HIS A 324 10.44 -5.02 1.59
CA HIS A 324 9.61 -3.93 1.06
C HIS A 324 8.30 -4.46 0.48
N GLN A 325 7.31 -4.59 1.36
CA GLN A 325 6.02 -5.21 1.09
C GLN A 325 5.26 -4.69 -0.15
N PRO A 326 5.24 -3.38 -0.48
CA PRO A 326 4.50 -2.87 -1.64
C PRO A 326 4.83 -3.54 -2.98
N ALA A 327 6.08 -3.99 -3.17
CA ALA A 327 6.48 -4.70 -4.38
C ALA A 327 5.86 -6.10 -4.46
N PHE A 328 5.81 -6.83 -3.33
CA PHE A 328 5.18 -8.15 -3.25
C PHE A 328 3.67 -8.04 -3.45
N ASP A 329 3.00 -7.11 -2.77
CA ASP A 329 1.54 -6.91 -2.87
C ASP A 329 1.12 -6.59 -4.32
N THR A 330 1.89 -5.73 -4.98
CA THR A 330 1.68 -5.39 -6.39
C THR A 330 1.88 -6.62 -7.27
N THR A 331 2.98 -7.37 -7.11
CA THR A 331 3.23 -8.56 -7.93
C THR A 331 2.16 -9.62 -7.72
N PHE A 332 1.73 -9.89 -6.48
CA PHE A 332 0.61 -10.79 -6.23
C PHE A 332 -0.67 -10.32 -6.93
N SER A 333 -1.02 -9.04 -6.81
CA SER A 333 -2.21 -8.48 -7.48
C SER A 333 -2.21 -8.77 -8.99
N PHE A 334 -1.06 -8.64 -9.66
CA PHE A 334 -0.93 -8.92 -11.10
C PHE A 334 -0.74 -10.41 -11.44
N LEU A 335 -0.51 -11.28 -10.45
CA LEU A 335 -0.51 -12.74 -10.63
C LEU A 335 -1.90 -13.36 -10.49
N LEU A 336 -2.94 -12.59 -10.21
CA LEU A 336 -4.32 -13.08 -10.20
C LEU A 336 -4.79 -13.46 -11.62
N PRO A 337 -5.67 -14.48 -11.78
CA PRO A 337 -6.18 -14.92 -13.09
C PRO A 337 -6.77 -13.80 -13.95
N ARG A 338 -7.50 -12.85 -13.33
CA ARG A 338 -8.09 -11.69 -14.03
C ARG A 338 -7.07 -10.75 -14.69
N TRP A 339 -5.79 -10.88 -14.35
CA TRP A 339 -4.69 -10.12 -14.93
C TRP A 339 -3.74 -11.00 -15.78
N GLY A 340 -4.17 -12.21 -16.16
CA GLY A 340 -3.36 -13.14 -16.96
C GLY A 340 -2.40 -14.02 -16.14
N GLY A 341 -2.50 -13.96 -14.81
CA GLY A 341 -1.76 -14.84 -13.90
C GLY A 341 -2.48 -16.16 -13.62
N SER A 342 -2.16 -16.78 -12.49
CA SER A 342 -2.85 -17.97 -11.97
C SER A 342 -2.56 -18.15 -10.48
N TYR A 343 -3.46 -18.81 -9.75
CA TYR A 343 -3.22 -19.13 -8.34
C TYR A 343 -1.94 -19.95 -8.13
N ALA A 344 -1.60 -20.86 -9.06
CA ALA A 344 -0.34 -21.60 -9.02
C ALA A 344 0.90 -20.68 -9.11
N LYS A 345 0.90 -19.68 -10.00
CA LYS A 345 2.00 -18.71 -10.10
C LYS A 345 2.12 -17.85 -8.83
N MET A 346 0.99 -17.43 -8.29
CA MET A 346 0.92 -16.68 -7.03
C MET A 346 1.51 -17.47 -5.86
N LEU A 347 1.09 -18.73 -5.69
CA LEU A 347 1.63 -19.60 -4.63
C LEU A 347 3.09 -19.98 -4.87
N SER A 348 3.52 -20.13 -6.12
CA SER A 348 4.94 -20.33 -6.46
C SER A 348 5.81 -19.16 -5.99
N LEU A 349 5.38 -17.91 -6.21
CA LEU A 349 6.10 -16.75 -5.66
C LEU A 349 6.11 -16.76 -4.13
N GLY A 350 5.01 -17.21 -3.50
CA GLY A 350 4.97 -17.46 -2.06
C GLY A 350 6.02 -18.49 -1.61
N CYS A 351 6.22 -19.56 -2.37
CA CYS A 351 7.28 -20.56 -2.11
C CYS A 351 8.67 -19.93 -2.23
N ASP A 352 8.92 -19.15 -3.29
CA ASP A 352 10.19 -18.43 -3.49
C ASP A 352 10.51 -17.52 -2.28
N CYS A 353 9.47 -16.93 -1.65
CA CYS A 353 9.62 -16.14 -0.43
C CYS A 353 10.03 -16.98 0.79
N VAL A 354 9.50 -18.21 0.92
CA VAL A 354 9.88 -19.15 2.00
C VAL A 354 11.32 -19.62 1.81
N ASP A 355 11.74 -19.87 0.58
CA ASP A 355 13.09 -20.35 0.23
C ASP A 355 14.21 -19.35 0.58
N THR A 356 13.85 -18.09 0.84
CA THR A 356 14.78 -17.10 1.42
C THR A 356 15.29 -17.48 2.81
N ALA A 357 14.52 -18.27 3.56
CA ALA A 357 14.75 -18.61 4.97
C ALA A 357 14.91 -17.40 5.91
N ARG A 358 14.47 -16.21 5.50
CA ARG A 358 14.54 -14.97 6.28
C ARG A 358 13.38 -14.84 7.26
N PHE A 359 13.22 -15.83 8.14
CA PHE A 359 12.19 -15.89 9.18
C PHE A 359 12.36 -14.84 10.29
N ASP A 360 13.43 -14.03 10.23
CA ASP A 360 13.62 -12.79 10.99
C ASP A 360 12.86 -11.59 10.40
N THR A 361 12.31 -11.73 9.19
CA THR A 361 11.50 -10.74 8.47
C THR A 361 10.09 -11.29 8.24
N GLU A 362 9.20 -10.50 7.63
CA GLU A 362 7.88 -10.97 7.17
C GLU A 362 7.92 -11.61 5.77
N VAL A 363 9.08 -11.68 5.10
CA VAL A 363 9.18 -12.11 3.70
C VAL A 363 8.64 -13.54 3.50
N PRO A 364 9.05 -14.57 4.25
CA PRO A 364 8.45 -15.90 4.16
C PRO A 364 6.94 -15.93 4.42
N TRP A 365 6.39 -14.95 5.14
CA TRP A 365 4.95 -14.88 5.42
C TRP A 365 4.13 -14.44 4.20
N ASN A 366 4.78 -13.96 3.14
CA ASN A 366 4.11 -13.66 1.87
C ASN A 366 3.40 -14.89 1.25
N ILE A 367 3.80 -16.12 1.59
CA ILE A 367 3.01 -17.31 1.19
C ILE A 367 1.60 -17.30 1.79
N MET A 368 1.43 -16.79 3.01
CA MET A 368 0.12 -16.67 3.65
C MET A 368 -0.72 -15.58 2.97
N LYS A 369 -0.10 -14.45 2.61
CA LYS A 369 -0.75 -13.38 1.84
C LYS A 369 -1.16 -13.85 0.44
N ALA A 370 -0.32 -14.66 -0.21
CA ALA A 370 -0.63 -15.28 -1.48
C ALA A 370 -1.83 -16.23 -1.38
N VAL A 371 -1.92 -17.04 -0.31
CA VAL A 371 -3.08 -17.92 -0.08
C VAL A 371 -4.35 -17.11 0.15
N ASP A 372 -4.32 -16.09 1.00
CA ASP A 372 -5.48 -15.23 1.28
C ASP A 372 -5.99 -14.53 0.01
N ALA A 373 -5.09 -13.85 -0.71
CA ALA A 373 -5.43 -13.18 -1.97
C ALA A 373 -5.99 -14.17 -3.02
N ALA A 374 -5.39 -15.35 -3.16
CA ALA A 374 -5.87 -16.38 -4.08
C ALA A 374 -7.24 -16.94 -3.67
N PHE A 375 -7.46 -17.18 -2.38
CA PHE A 375 -8.72 -17.68 -1.85
C PHE A 375 -9.86 -16.67 -2.04
N SER A 376 -9.62 -15.41 -1.66
CA SER A 376 -10.59 -14.31 -1.81
C SER A 376 -10.97 -14.10 -3.28
N ASP A 377 -9.96 -14.08 -4.16
CA ASP A 377 -10.20 -13.97 -5.60
C ASP A 377 -10.97 -15.18 -6.16
N ALA A 378 -10.57 -16.40 -5.81
CA ALA A 378 -11.23 -17.63 -6.26
C ALA A 378 -12.69 -17.68 -5.85
N ALA A 379 -13.02 -17.29 -4.62
CA ALA A 379 -14.40 -17.19 -4.15
C ALA A 379 -15.19 -16.14 -4.96
N SER A 380 -14.60 -14.98 -5.23
CA SER A 380 -15.25 -13.91 -6.01
C SER A 380 -15.47 -14.30 -7.49
N MET A 381 -14.56 -15.09 -8.04
CA MET A 381 -14.56 -15.52 -9.45
C MET A 381 -15.22 -16.89 -9.67
N LYS A 382 -15.65 -17.58 -8.59
CA LYS A 382 -16.18 -18.96 -8.61
C LYS A 382 -15.18 -19.96 -9.21
N GLN A 383 -13.91 -19.85 -8.79
CA GLN A 383 -12.76 -20.65 -9.23
C GLN A 383 -12.10 -21.41 -8.06
N GLU A 384 -12.88 -21.79 -7.05
CA GLU A 384 -12.39 -22.44 -5.82
C GLU A 384 -11.68 -23.77 -6.10
N ALA A 385 -12.06 -24.47 -7.16
CA ALA A 385 -11.40 -25.70 -7.60
C ALA A 385 -9.96 -25.46 -8.08
N ASP A 386 -9.72 -24.37 -8.82
CA ASP A 386 -8.40 -24.00 -9.32
C ASP A 386 -7.48 -23.62 -8.15
N PHE A 387 -8.01 -22.84 -7.19
CA PHE A 387 -7.30 -22.49 -5.97
C PHE A 387 -6.96 -23.74 -5.13
N THR A 388 -7.93 -24.62 -4.89
CA THR A 388 -7.73 -25.85 -4.10
C THR A 388 -6.67 -26.74 -4.75
N THR A 389 -6.70 -26.87 -6.08
CA THR A 389 -5.70 -27.63 -6.84
C THR A 389 -4.31 -27.02 -6.69
N ALA A 390 -4.17 -25.70 -6.80
CA ALA A 390 -2.90 -25.01 -6.62
C ALA A 390 -2.38 -25.14 -5.18
N LEU A 391 -3.24 -24.99 -4.18
CA LEU A 391 -2.88 -25.12 -2.76
C LEU A 391 -2.45 -26.55 -2.39
N ALA A 392 -3.09 -27.57 -2.97
CA ALA A 392 -2.78 -28.97 -2.72
C ALA A 392 -1.47 -29.44 -3.37
N ALA A 393 -0.82 -28.61 -4.19
CA ALA A 393 0.44 -28.98 -4.84
C ALA A 393 1.53 -29.33 -3.78
N PRO A 394 2.27 -30.44 -3.94
CA PRO A 394 3.21 -30.91 -2.90
C PRO A 394 4.27 -29.88 -2.50
N HIS A 395 4.80 -29.11 -3.45
CA HIS A 395 5.81 -28.09 -3.18
C HIS A 395 5.23 -26.90 -2.37
N VAL A 396 3.98 -26.50 -2.63
CA VAL A 396 3.28 -25.48 -1.85
C VAL A 396 3.04 -25.96 -0.42
N GLN A 397 2.57 -27.20 -0.25
CA GLN A 397 2.38 -27.79 1.07
C GLN A 397 3.69 -27.86 1.86
N ALA A 398 4.80 -28.25 1.22
CA ALA A 398 6.11 -28.27 1.84
C ALA A 398 6.57 -26.86 2.26
N ALA A 399 6.38 -25.85 1.41
CA ALA A 399 6.73 -24.47 1.72
C ALA A 399 5.88 -23.90 2.88
N LEU A 400 4.58 -24.21 2.94
CA LEU A 400 3.72 -23.82 4.06
C LEU A 400 4.20 -24.43 5.38
N GLU A 401 4.52 -25.73 5.40
CA GLU A 401 5.03 -26.39 6.60
C GLU A 401 6.38 -25.77 7.03
N ALA A 402 7.31 -25.56 6.09
CA ALA A 402 8.59 -24.90 6.34
C ALA A 402 8.45 -23.46 6.85
N CYS A 403 7.48 -22.71 6.33
CA CYS A 403 7.18 -21.35 6.80
C CYS A 403 6.80 -21.33 8.28
N PHE A 404 5.86 -22.19 8.67
CA PHE A 404 5.44 -22.31 10.07
C PHE A 404 6.56 -22.83 10.97
N ASP A 405 7.34 -23.82 10.54
CA ASP A 405 8.45 -24.32 11.36
C ASP A 405 9.53 -23.26 11.56
N GLY A 406 9.86 -22.50 10.50
CA GLY A 406 10.81 -21.40 10.55
C GLY A 406 10.41 -20.30 11.52
N TYR A 407 9.14 -19.84 11.45
CA TYR A 407 8.65 -18.84 12.39
C TYR A 407 8.45 -19.37 13.80
N LEU A 408 7.99 -20.62 13.98
CA LEU A 408 7.86 -21.23 15.29
C LEU A 408 9.21 -21.30 16.01
N ALA A 409 10.29 -21.61 15.29
CA ALA A 409 11.64 -21.62 15.85
C ALA A 409 12.12 -20.21 16.28
N LYS A 410 11.64 -19.15 15.63
CA LYS A 410 12.00 -17.75 15.95
C LYS A 410 11.08 -17.10 16.98
N LYS A 411 9.81 -17.49 17.01
CA LYS A 411 8.71 -16.89 17.77
C LYS A 411 7.89 -18.00 18.46
N PRO A 412 8.50 -18.81 19.36
CA PRO A 412 7.81 -19.93 20.00
C PRO A 412 6.60 -19.50 20.84
N GLU A 413 6.57 -18.26 21.31
CA GLU A 413 5.42 -17.67 22.00
C GLU A 413 4.16 -17.58 21.13
N GLN A 414 4.29 -17.67 19.79
CA GLN A 414 3.18 -17.68 18.85
C GLN A 414 2.76 -19.09 18.39
N ALA A 415 3.23 -20.14 19.06
CA ALA A 415 2.99 -21.54 18.66
C ALA A 415 1.51 -21.86 18.40
N THR A 416 0.61 -21.42 19.28
CA THR A 416 -0.83 -21.65 19.12
C THR A 416 -1.37 -21.00 17.85
N ARG A 417 -0.96 -19.76 17.57
CA ARG A 417 -1.37 -19.04 16.35
C ARG A 417 -0.91 -19.80 15.10
N TYR A 418 0.33 -20.26 15.06
CA TYR A 418 0.85 -21.03 13.92
C TYR A 418 0.15 -22.37 13.76
N ALA A 419 -0.14 -23.07 14.86
CA ALA A 419 -0.90 -24.32 14.83
C ALA A 419 -2.33 -24.12 14.28
N CYS A 420 -3.02 -23.05 14.69
CA CYS A 420 -4.32 -22.65 14.17
C CYS A 420 -4.29 -22.38 12.65
N ASN A 421 -3.35 -21.56 12.19
CA ASN A 421 -3.22 -21.25 10.75
C ASN A 421 -2.87 -22.49 9.92
N ARG A 422 -1.97 -23.34 10.42
CA ARG A 422 -1.60 -24.61 9.79
C ARG A 422 -2.81 -25.55 9.67
N ALA A 423 -3.68 -25.61 10.68
CA ALA A 423 -4.91 -26.37 10.61
C ALA A 423 -5.92 -25.81 9.58
N ALA A 424 -6.10 -24.48 9.54
CA ALA A 424 -6.95 -23.82 8.55
C ALA A 424 -6.51 -24.13 7.10
N LEU A 425 -5.21 -24.07 6.83
CA LEU A 425 -4.68 -24.39 5.50
C LEU A 425 -4.82 -25.86 5.12
N ARG A 426 -4.63 -26.78 6.08
CA ARG A 426 -4.90 -28.21 5.85
C ARG A 426 -6.37 -28.42 5.51
N TRP A 427 -7.28 -27.70 6.16
CA TRP A 427 -8.70 -27.76 5.83
C TRP A 427 -8.99 -27.26 4.41
N LEU A 428 -8.47 -26.08 4.04
CA LEU A 428 -8.61 -25.51 2.70
C LEU A 428 -7.98 -26.40 1.61
N GLY A 429 -6.85 -27.04 1.91
CA GLY A 429 -6.17 -27.99 1.02
C GLY A 429 -6.79 -29.39 0.97
N GLY A 430 -7.95 -29.61 1.58
CA GLY A 430 -8.68 -30.90 1.55
C GLY A 430 -8.22 -31.94 2.58
N ARG A 431 -7.18 -31.66 3.38
CA ARG A 431 -6.66 -32.53 4.47
C ARG A 431 -7.49 -32.38 5.76
N LYS A 432 -8.81 -32.55 5.63
CA LYS A 432 -9.80 -32.24 6.68
C LYS A 432 -9.60 -33.02 7.99
N ALA A 433 -9.21 -34.29 7.90
CA ALA A 433 -8.98 -35.12 9.09
C ALA A 433 -7.77 -34.63 9.92
N GLU A 434 -6.71 -34.22 9.25
CA GLU A 434 -5.50 -33.72 9.90
C GLU A 434 -5.72 -32.36 10.54
N ALA A 435 -6.48 -31.48 9.88
CA ALA A 435 -6.90 -30.20 10.45
C ALA A 435 -7.67 -30.40 11.77
N ARG A 436 -8.66 -31.31 11.79
CA ARG A 436 -9.41 -31.66 13.00
C ARG A 436 -8.52 -32.20 14.11
N SER A 437 -7.64 -33.14 13.77
CA SER A 437 -6.72 -33.73 14.75
C SER A 437 -5.81 -32.67 15.38
N ALA A 438 -5.35 -31.69 14.59
CA ALA A 438 -4.52 -30.60 15.08
C ALA A 438 -5.29 -29.65 16.02
N LEU A 439 -6.56 -29.35 15.72
CA LEU A 439 -7.39 -28.48 16.56
C LEU A 439 -7.94 -29.17 17.81
N ALA A 440 -8.01 -30.51 17.84
CA ALA A 440 -8.52 -31.26 18.99
C ALA A 440 -7.72 -31.00 20.28
N VAL A 441 -6.43 -30.70 20.16
CA VAL A 441 -5.52 -30.44 21.30
C VAL A 441 -5.43 -28.95 21.67
N ILE A 442 -6.08 -28.06 20.89
CA ILE A 442 -6.10 -26.62 21.14
C ILE A 442 -7.46 -26.27 21.79
N PRO A 443 -7.47 -25.63 22.97
CA PRO A 443 -8.73 -25.19 23.57
C PRO A 443 -9.36 -24.10 22.71
N ASP A 444 -10.69 -24.11 22.59
CA ASP A 444 -11.44 -23.17 21.73
C ASP A 444 -11.15 -21.70 22.09
N SER A 445 -10.90 -21.41 23.38
CA SER A 445 -10.54 -20.07 23.86
C SER A 445 -9.18 -19.58 23.35
N ALA A 446 -8.33 -20.49 22.87
CA ALA A 446 -7.03 -20.20 22.30
C ALA A 446 -7.03 -20.24 20.77
N PHE A 447 -8.19 -20.43 20.13
CA PHE A 447 -8.29 -20.22 18.69
C PHE A 447 -7.93 -18.79 18.37
N ALA A 448 -6.85 -18.66 17.60
CA ALA A 448 -6.38 -17.37 17.16
C ALA A 448 -7.43 -16.79 16.19
N ARG A 449 -8.08 -15.68 16.57
CA ARG A 449 -8.89 -14.84 15.65
C ARG A 449 -8.24 -14.61 14.27
N PRO A 450 -6.90 -14.54 14.14
CA PRO A 450 -6.24 -14.47 12.84
C PRO A 450 -6.69 -15.50 11.80
N ALA A 451 -6.96 -16.77 12.14
CA ALA A 451 -7.32 -17.75 11.10
C ALA A 451 -8.70 -17.46 10.49
N ASP A 452 -9.66 -17.06 11.33
CA ASP A 452 -11.00 -16.65 10.89
C ASP A 452 -10.92 -15.35 10.06
N ALA A 453 -10.07 -14.41 10.48
CA ALA A 453 -9.92 -13.10 9.82
C ALA A 453 -9.16 -13.17 8.48
N TYR A 454 -8.09 -13.97 8.39
CA TYR A 454 -7.22 -14.04 7.21
C TYR A 454 -7.64 -15.07 6.17
N LEU A 455 -8.39 -16.12 6.54
CA LEU A 455 -8.73 -17.19 5.61
C LEU A 455 -10.24 -17.44 5.52
N GLY A 456 -11.05 -16.72 6.31
CA GLY A 456 -12.49 -16.92 6.36
C GLY A 456 -12.90 -18.31 6.85
N VAL A 457 -12.03 -19.00 7.59
CA VAL A 457 -12.23 -20.37 8.06
C VAL A 457 -12.55 -20.36 9.54
N ASP A 458 -13.81 -20.61 9.90
CA ASP A 458 -14.23 -20.82 11.31
C ASP A 458 -13.59 -22.11 11.87
N LEU A 459 -12.56 -21.95 12.68
CA LEU A 459 -11.81 -23.06 13.28
C LEU A 459 -12.68 -23.96 14.18
N LYS A 460 -13.72 -23.41 14.81
CA LYS A 460 -14.63 -24.22 15.63
C LYS A 460 -15.45 -25.16 14.74
N SER A 461 -15.98 -24.64 13.64
CA SER A 461 -16.64 -25.47 12.63
C SER A 461 -15.71 -26.52 12.02
N VAL A 462 -14.45 -26.17 11.76
CA VAL A 462 -13.42 -27.14 11.31
C VAL A 462 -13.29 -28.27 12.32
N LYS A 463 -13.05 -27.95 13.60
CA LYS A 463 -12.89 -28.94 14.69
C LYS A 463 -14.11 -29.85 14.82
N ASP A 464 -15.32 -29.28 14.73
CA ASP A 464 -16.60 -30.01 14.76
C ASP A 464 -16.87 -30.84 13.50
N GLY A 465 -16.06 -30.70 12.45
CA GLY A 465 -16.27 -31.36 11.16
C GLY A 465 -17.43 -30.80 10.35
N LYS A 466 -17.87 -29.57 10.65
CA LYS A 466 -18.92 -28.87 9.92
C LYS A 466 -18.35 -28.19 8.68
N ALA A 467 -19.20 -27.99 7.67
CA ALA A 467 -18.81 -27.18 6.52
C ALA A 467 -18.59 -25.73 6.96
N THR A 468 -17.45 -25.16 6.57
CA THR A 468 -17.16 -23.73 6.70
C THR A 468 -17.53 -23.06 5.38
N GLY A 469 -18.43 -22.08 5.40
CA GLY A 469 -18.52 -21.11 4.31
C GLY A 469 -17.48 -20.01 4.54
N PRO A 470 -17.07 -19.25 3.50
CA PRO A 470 -16.35 -18.02 3.72
C PRO A 470 -17.18 -17.16 4.67
N THR A 471 -16.67 -16.91 5.87
CA THR A 471 -17.26 -15.92 6.77
C THR A 471 -17.13 -14.59 6.03
N GLY A 472 -18.23 -14.06 5.48
CA GLY A 472 -18.24 -12.90 4.56
C GLY A 472 -17.81 -11.56 5.17
N GLN A 473 -16.80 -11.56 6.04
CA GLN A 473 -16.29 -10.43 6.81
C GLN A 473 -14.82 -10.07 6.48
N GLY A 474 -14.14 -10.79 5.59
CA GLY A 474 -12.70 -10.61 5.35
C GLY A 474 -12.28 -9.51 4.36
N ALA A 475 -13.15 -8.60 3.91
CA ALA A 475 -12.82 -7.67 2.82
C ALA A 475 -13.13 -6.20 3.12
N SER A 476 -12.58 -5.67 4.21
CA SER A 476 -12.29 -4.24 4.38
C SER A 476 -11.59 -4.06 5.72
N ASP A 477 -10.51 -3.28 5.75
CA ASP A 477 -9.72 -2.90 6.92
C ASP A 477 -8.46 -3.75 7.14
N PHE A 478 -7.58 -3.70 6.12
CA PHE A 478 -6.13 -3.62 6.32
C PHE A 478 -5.55 -2.54 5.42
#